data_AF-A0A1Q3HR80-F1
#
_entry.id   AF-A0A1Q3HR80-F1
#
_cell.length_a   1.000
_cell.length_b   1.000
_cell.length_c   1.000
_cell.angle_alpha   90.00
_cell.angle_beta   90.00
_cell.angle_gamma   90.00
#
_symmetry.space_group_name_H-M   'P 1'
#
loop_
_entity.id
_entity.type
_entity.pdbx_description
1 polymer ?
#
loop_
_entity_poly.entity_id
_entity_poly.type
_entity_poly.pdbx_seq_one_letter_code
_entity_poly.pdbx_strand_id
1 'polypeptide(L)'
;MFRAMRDALAQLDDFGALLLEAGLPADTLPTGPELTPEEATRLRVSFGLYPSTSRTFGPRLVAEVLLREVIAGGAPVMRSALDARLLHYQHLRVMGPDGFLSAALTGTPAQCVGPVEVRNGVLRAGEFEVGGFYSPDGNGGWVHVVFRPAGERTP
;
A
#
# COMPACT_ATOMS: atom_id res chain seq x y z
N MET A 1 -8.29 -0.51 -26.63
CA MET A 1 -7.28 -0.08 -25.64
C MET A 1 -7.56 1.32 -25.09
N PHE A 2 -7.58 2.38 -25.91
CA PHE A 2 -7.80 3.77 -25.44
C PHE A 2 -9.14 4.04 -24.72
N ARG A 3 -10.26 3.43 -25.17
CA ARG A 3 -11.57 3.64 -24.54
C ARG A 3 -11.63 3.07 -23.11
N ALA A 4 -11.16 1.83 -22.92
CA ALA A 4 -11.15 1.18 -21.60
C ALA A 4 -10.25 1.91 -20.57
N MET A 5 -9.08 2.38 -21.00
CA MET A 5 -8.19 3.23 -20.19
C MET A 5 -8.91 4.53 -19.75
N ARG A 6 -9.61 5.19 -20.68
CA ARG A 6 -10.35 6.43 -20.39
C ARG A 6 -11.52 6.20 -19.44
N ASP A 7 -12.25 5.10 -19.62
CA ASP A 7 -13.39 4.75 -18.77
C ASP A 7 -12.93 4.38 -17.34
N ALA A 8 -11.78 3.71 -17.20
CA ALA A 8 -11.16 3.41 -15.91
C ALA A 8 -10.70 4.69 -15.17
N LEU A 9 -10.07 5.63 -15.88
CA LEU A 9 -9.65 6.91 -15.30
C LEU A 9 -10.84 7.83 -14.95
N ALA A 10 -11.97 7.70 -15.65
CA ALA A 10 -13.18 8.46 -15.35
C ALA A 10 -13.92 7.96 -14.08
N GLN A 11 -13.65 6.73 -13.65
CA GLN A 11 -14.16 6.12 -12.41
C GLN A 11 -13.05 5.90 -11.39
N LEU A 12 -12.00 6.72 -11.45
CA LEU A 12 -10.86 6.62 -10.55
C LEU A 12 -11.23 7.17 -9.17
N ASP A 13 -11.47 6.26 -8.23
CA ASP A 13 -11.55 6.55 -6.80
C ASP A 13 -10.15 6.45 -6.16
N ASP A 14 -10.07 6.72 -4.86
CA ASP A 14 -8.80 6.73 -4.13
C ASP A 14 -8.13 5.35 -4.12
N PHE A 15 -8.92 4.28 -4.03
CA PHE A 15 -8.42 2.90 -4.16
C PHE A 15 -7.82 2.63 -5.55
N GLY A 16 -8.49 3.04 -6.63
CA GLY A 16 -7.96 2.92 -7.99
C GLY A 16 -6.68 3.73 -8.17
N ALA A 17 -6.64 4.95 -7.61
CA ALA A 17 -5.44 5.79 -7.63
C ALA A 17 -4.27 5.15 -6.87
N LEU A 18 -4.53 4.52 -5.72
CA LEU A 18 -3.52 3.75 -4.99
C LEU A 18 -2.94 2.63 -5.84
N LEU A 19 -3.77 1.86 -6.54
CA LEU A 19 -3.31 0.75 -7.39
C LEU A 19 -2.39 1.24 -8.52
N LEU A 20 -2.68 2.41 -9.10
CA LEU A 20 -1.80 3.05 -10.07
C LEU A 20 -0.46 3.47 -9.44
N GLU A 21 -0.49 4.12 -8.26
CA GLU A 21 0.73 4.50 -7.54
C GLU A 21 1.54 3.28 -7.06
N ALA A 22 0.89 2.15 -6.83
CA ALA A 22 1.50 0.85 -6.56
C ALA A 22 2.16 0.20 -7.79
N GLY A 23 2.04 0.84 -8.97
CA GLY A 23 2.67 0.44 -10.21
C GLY A 23 1.86 -0.53 -11.05
N LEU A 24 0.54 -0.65 -10.83
CA LEU A 24 -0.33 -1.37 -11.75
C LEU A 24 -0.74 -0.47 -12.92
N PRO A 25 -0.82 -1.01 -14.15
CA PRO A 25 -1.34 -0.25 -15.28
C PRO A 25 -2.87 -0.12 -15.20
N ALA A 26 -3.42 0.95 -15.78
CA ALA A 26 -4.84 1.26 -15.57
C ALA A 26 -5.82 0.24 -16.16
N ASP A 27 -5.38 -0.57 -17.13
CA ASP A 27 -6.18 -1.66 -17.70
C ASP A 27 -6.31 -2.88 -16.78
N THR A 28 -5.56 -2.92 -15.68
CA THR A 28 -5.71 -3.94 -14.63
C THR A 28 -6.62 -3.50 -13.49
N LEU A 29 -7.07 -2.24 -13.48
CA LEU A 29 -7.92 -1.72 -12.41
C LEU A 29 -9.31 -2.38 -12.43
N PRO A 30 -9.90 -2.63 -11.25
CA PRO A 30 -11.27 -3.11 -11.17
C PRO A 30 -12.24 -2.04 -11.70
N THR A 31 -13.24 -2.47 -12.47
CA THR A 31 -14.24 -1.58 -13.08
C THR A 31 -15.56 -1.55 -12.32
N GLY A 32 -15.83 -2.54 -11.46
CA GLY A 32 -17.04 -2.60 -10.64
C GLY A 32 -16.96 -1.72 -9.38
N PRO A 33 -18.11 -1.51 -8.70
CA PRO A 33 -18.15 -0.79 -7.42
C PRO A 33 -17.67 -1.64 -6.23
N GLU A 34 -17.58 -2.95 -6.41
CA GLU A 34 -17.09 -3.91 -5.43
C GLU A 34 -15.79 -4.54 -5.92
N LEU A 35 -14.96 -4.97 -4.96
CA LEU A 35 -13.79 -5.79 -5.20
C LEU A 35 -14.05 -7.19 -4.62
N THR A 36 -14.05 -8.19 -5.48
CA THR A 36 -14.19 -9.61 -5.08
C THR A 36 -12.87 -10.20 -4.58
N PRO A 37 -12.89 -11.26 -3.75
CA PRO A 37 -11.68 -12.00 -3.36
C PRO A 37 -10.88 -12.53 -4.56
N GLU A 38 -11.54 -12.96 -5.63
CA GLU A 38 -10.91 -13.44 -6.86
C GLU A 38 -10.21 -12.30 -7.62
N GLU A 39 -10.84 -11.12 -7.72
CA GLU A 39 -10.20 -9.92 -8.28
C GLU A 39 -9.02 -9.47 -7.43
N ALA A 40 -9.17 -9.46 -6.10
CA ALA A 40 -8.08 -9.11 -5.20
C ALA A 40 -6.89 -10.05 -5.36
N THR A 41 -7.14 -11.36 -5.51
CA THR A 41 -6.10 -12.36 -5.80
C THR A 41 -5.42 -12.08 -7.13
N ARG A 42 -6.17 -11.78 -8.19
CA ARG A 42 -5.62 -11.43 -9.50
C ARG A 42 -4.74 -10.18 -9.45
N LEU A 43 -5.17 -9.13 -8.73
CA LEU A 43 -4.37 -7.91 -8.55
C LEU A 43 -3.04 -8.19 -7.85
N ARG A 44 -3.02 -9.06 -6.82
CA ARG A 44 -1.78 -9.49 -6.15
C ARG A 44 -0.83 -10.23 -7.08
N VAL A 45 -1.37 -11.12 -7.93
CA VAL A 45 -0.57 -11.80 -8.96
C VAL A 45 0.02 -10.78 -9.94
N SER A 46 -0.76 -9.77 -10.35
CA SER A 46 -0.28 -8.70 -11.23
C SER A 46 0.90 -7.93 -10.64
N PHE A 47 0.96 -7.70 -9.32
CA PHE A 47 2.14 -7.07 -8.70
C PHE A 47 3.43 -7.88 -8.88
N GLY A 48 3.33 -9.22 -9.00
CA GLY A 48 4.47 -10.08 -9.32
C GLY A 48 4.97 -9.93 -10.76
N LEU A 49 4.15 -9.38 -11.67
CA LEU A 49 4.51 -9.15 -13.08
C LEU A 49 5.18 -7.79 -13.29
N TYR A 50 4.97 -6.83 -12.39
CA TYR A 50 5.51 -5.47 -12.50
C TYR A 50 6.56 -5.21 -11.42
N PRO A 51 7.84 -5.00 -11.76
CA PRO A 51 8.89 -4.71 -10.78
C PRO A 51 8.52 -3.52 -9.89
N SER A 52 8.81 -3.60 -8.60
CA SER A 52 8.65 -2.48 -7.69
C SER A 52 9.82 -1.51 -7.81
N THR A 53 9.52 -0.23 -7.85
CA THR A 53 10.48 0.88 -7.65
C THR A 53 10.36 1.44 -6.24
N SER A 54 11.31 2.28 -5.81
CA SER A 54 11.19 2.99 -4.53
C SER A 54 9.90 3.81 -4.42
N ARG A 55 9.50 4.47 -5.52
CA ARG A 55 8.26 5.28 -5.58
C ARG A 55 7.00 4.42 -5.46
N THR A 56 7.02 3.19 -5.98
CA THR A 56 5.83 2.31 -5.92
C THR A 56 5.79 1.46 -4.66
N PHE A 57 6.87 1.42 -3.87
CA PHE A 57 7.05 0.49 -2.77
C PHE A 57 6.01 0.70 -1.64
N GLY A 58 5.89 1.95 -1.15
CA GLY A 58 4.90 2.30 -0.13
C GLY A 58 3.45 2.02 -0.56
N PRO A 59 3.00 2.57 -1.71
CA PRO A 59 1.65 2.34 -2.21
C PRO A 59 1.34 0.85 -2.40
N ARG A 60 2.31 0.08 -2.90
CA ARG A 60 2.17 -1.37 -3.08
C ARG A 60 2.01 -2.12 -1.76
N LEU A 61 2.70 -1.73 -0.70
CA LEU A 61 2.50 -2.33 0.62
C LEU A 61 1.10 -2.06 1.16
N VAL A 62 0.60 -0.83 1.03
CA VAL A 62 -0.79 -0.49 1.42
C VAL A 62 -1.79 -1.32 0.60
N ALA A 63 -1.59 -1.40 -0.71
CA ALA A 63 -2.45 -2.19 -1.59
C ALA A 63 -2.44 -3.67 -1.19
N GLU A 64 -1.27 -4.27 -0.97
CA GLU A 64 -1.16 -5.67 -0.51
C GLU A 64 -1.91 -5.93 0.79
N VAL A 65 -1.87 -5.00 1.76
CA VAL A 65 -2.64 -5.13 3.01
C VAL A 65 -4.15 -5.17 2.71
N LEU A 66 -4.67 -4.19 1.98
CA LEU A 66 -6.11 -4.14 1.66
C LEU A 66 -6.57 -5.35 0.84
N LEU A 67 -5.78 -5.77 -0.15
CA LEU A 67 -6.09 -6.94 -0.97
C LEU A 67 -6.12 -8.22 -0.13
N ARG A 68 -5.20 -8.37 0.83
CA ARG A 68 -5.20 -9.50 1.77
C ARG A 68 -6.41 -9.49 2.69
N GLU A 69 -6.86 -8.33 3.16
CA GLU A 69 -8.08 -8.20 3.97
C GLU A 69 -9.32 -8.66 3.20
N VAL A 70 -9.46 -8.25 1.92
CA VAL A 70 -10.58 -8.69 1.06
C VAL A 70 -10.55 -10.21 0.85
N ILE A 71 -9.37 -10.76 0.55
CA ILE A 71 -9.20 -12.21 0.38
C ILE A 71 -9.54 -12.97 1.67
N ALA A 72 -9.04 -12.51 2.81
CA ALA A 72 -9.28 -13.14 4.11
C ALA A 72 -10.75 -13.04 4.55
N GLY A 73 -11.44 -11.94 4.20
CA GLY A 73 -12.86 -11.77 4.48
C GLY A 73 -13.78 -12.67 3.64
N GLY A 74 -13.33 -13.12 2.46
CA GLY A 74 -14.04 -14.10 1.64
C GLY A 74 -15.35 -13.61 1.00
N ALA A 75 -15.64 -12.31 1.08
CA ALA A 75 -16.84 -11.69 0.49
C ALA A 75 -16.47 -10.43 -0.30
N PRO A 76 -17.27 -10.04 -1.32
CA PRO A 76 -17.08 -8.78 -2.02
C PRO A 76 -17.09 -7.58 -1.07
N VAL A 77 -16.20 -6.62 -1.31
CA VAL A 77 -16.09 -5.39 -0.51
C VAL A 77 -16.31 -4.18 -1.39
N MET A 78 -17.19 -3.27 -0.98
CA MET A 78 -17.40 -1.99 -1.65
C MET A 78 -16.10 -1.19 -1.74
N ARG A 79 -15.79 -0.65 -2.93
CA ARG A 79 -14.60 0.20 -3.13
C ARG A 79 -14.62 1.46 -2.25
N SER A 80 -15.79 2.05 -2.02
CA SER A 80 -15.95 3.16 -1.07
C SER A 80 -15.58 2.78 0.38
N ALA A 81 -15.73 1.51 0.77
CA ALA A 81 -15.25 1.03 2.06
C ALA A 81 -13.72 0.88 2.09
N LEU A 82 -13.09 0.58 0.94
CA LEU A 82 -11.63 0.60 0.80
C LEU A 82 -11.10 2.03 0.88
N ASP A 83 -11.75 2.99 0.22
CA ASP A 83 -11.40 4.42 0.32
C ASP A 83 -11.42 4.90 1.78
N ALA A 84 -12.46 4.55 2.53
CA ALA A 84 -12.54 4.87 3.96
C ALA A 84 -11.37 4.26 4.77
N ARG A 85 -10.86 3.09 4.38
CA ARG A 85 -9.67 2.49 5.03
C ARG A 85 -8.39 3.26 4.69
N LEU A 86 -8.26 3.82 3.49
CA LEU A 86 -7.09 4.60 3.07
C LEU A 86 -6.83 5.81 3.95
N LEU A 87 -7.87 6.38 4.56
CA LEU A 87 -7.73 7.49 5.51
C LEU A 87 -6.78 7.16 6.67
N HIS A 88 -6.66 5.89 7.08
CA HIS A 88 -5.73 5.46 8.13
C HIS A 88 -4.26 5.57 7.70
N TYR A 89 -3.99 5.50 6.39
CA TYR A 89 -2.65 5.52 5.83
C TYR A 89 -2.19 6.92 5.40
N GLN A 90 -3.09 7.90 5.35
CA GLN A 90 -2.82 9.24 4.79
C GLN A 90 -1.64 9.96 5.47
N HIS A 91 -1.46 9.73 6.78
CA HIS A 91 -0.39 10.37 7.55
C HIS A 91 0.85 9.50 7.70
N LEU A 92 0.80 8.25 7.25
CA LEU A 92 1.86 7.29 7.49
C LEU A 92 3.00 7.47 6.49
N ARG A 93 4.18 7.07 6.94
CA ARG A 93 5.35 6.86 6.10
C ARG A 93 5.70 5.39 6.05
N VAL A 94 6.23 4.97 4.92
CA VAL A 94 6.83 3.66 4.74
C VAL A 94 8.34 3.84 4.63
N MET A 95 9.08 3.02 5.36
CA MET A 95 10.53 2.92 5.18
C MET A 95 10.84 2.13 3.90
N GLY A 96 11.34 2.83 2.89
CA GLY A 96 11.70 2.25 1.60
C GLY A 96 13.06 1.55 1.61
N PRO A 97 13.33 0.66 0.64
CA PRO A 97 14.63 -0.01 0.50
C PRO A 97 15.76 0.94 0.07
N ASP A 98 15.43 2.17 -0.30
CA ASP A 98 16.32 3.23 -0.75
C ASP A 98 16.81 4.17 0.36
N GLY A 99 16.40 3.94 1.61
CA GLY A 99 16.83 4.75 2.75
C GLY A 99 15.93 5.95 3.06
N PHE A 100 14.76 6.04 2.43
CA PHE A 100 13.80 7.12 2.64
C PHE A 100 12.54 6.66 3.39
N LEU A 101 12.06 7.51 4.29
CA LEU A 101 10.67 7.52 4.71
C LEU A 101 9.86 8.25 3.64
N SER A 102 8.94 7.52 3.01
CA SER A 102 8.11 8.01 1.91
C SER A 102 6.63 7.94 2.27
N ALA A 103 5.82 8.84 1.74
CA ALA A 103 4.36 8.83 1.94
C ALA A 103 3.78 7.46 1.57
N ALA A 104 3.00 6.86 2.46
CA ALA A 104 2.51 5.49 2.27
C ALA A 104 1.62 5.35 1.02
N LEU A 105 0.81 6.36 0.70
CA LEU A 105 -0.17 6.30 -0.39
C LEU A 105 0.39 6.69 -1.77
N THR A 106 1.46 7.48 -1.83
CA THR A 106 2.00 8.01 -3.09
C THR A 106 3.47 7.64 -3.35
N GLY A 107 4.15 7.12 -2.32
CA GLY A 107 5.59 6.87 -2.32
C GLY A 107 6.45 8.13 -2.52
N THR A 108 5.88 9.32 -2.31
CA THR A 108 6.63 10.57 -2.37
C THR A 108 7.66 10.60 -1.24
N PRO A 109 8.96 10.75 -1.52
CA PRO A 109 9.99 10.83 -0.48
C PRO A 109 9.73 12.02 0.45
N ALA A 110 9.80 11.79 1.76
CA ALA A 110 9.61 12.83 2.77
C ALA A 110 10.90 13.11 3.55
N GLN A 111 11.64 12.06 3.95
CA GLN A 111 12.85 12.19 4.76
C GLN A 111 13.86 11.10 4.42
N CYS A 112 15.12 11.49 4.17
CA CYS A 112 16.23 10.53 4.14
C CYS A 112 16.62 10.16 5.58
N VAL A 113 16.62 8.87 5.90
CA VAL A 113 16.96 8.36 7.24
C VAL A 113 18.29 7.60 7.27
N GLY A 114 18.91 7.39 6.10
CA GLY A 114 20.26 6.82 5.97
C GLY A 114 20.32 5.59 5.06
N PRO A 115 21.52 5.02 4.87
CA PRO A 115 21.68 3.81 4.07
C PRO A 115 20.97 2.61 4.70
N VAL A 116 20.46 1.72 3.86
CA VAL A 116 19.87 0.45 4.27
C VAL A 116 20.95 -0.62 4.41
N GLU A 117 20.99 -1.27 5.56
CA GLU A 117 21.92 -2.33 5.92
C GLU A 117 21.18 -3.52 6.54
N VAL A 118 21.79 -4.70 6.49
CA VAL A 118 21.27 -5.87 7.21
C VAL A 118 21.78 -5.83 8.64
N ARG A 119 20.88 -5.66 9.62
CA ARG A 119 21.18 -5.71 11.05
C ARG A 119 20.33 -6.78 11.71
N ASN A 120 20.97 -7.76 12.34
CA ASN A 120 20.29 -8.91 12.96
C ASN A 120 19.34 -9.67 12.01
N GLY A 121 19.72 -9.79 10.72
CA GLY A 121 18.93 -10.47 9.70
C GLY A 121 17.76 -9.66 9.14
N VAL A 122 17.62 -8.38 9.51
CA VAL A 122 16.54 -7.49 9.08
C VAL A 122 17.14 -6.30 8.32
N LEU A 123 16.51 -5.91 7.21
CA LEU A 123 16.89 -4.71 6.46
C LEU A 123 16.44 -3.45 7.20
N ARG A 124 17.38 -2.58 7.54
CA ARG A 124 17.14 -1.39 8.35
C ARG A 124 17.95 -0.19 7.88
N ALA A 125 17.44 1.02 8.10
CA ALA A 125 18.24 2.24 8.15
C ALA A 125 18.11 2.84 9.56
N GLY A 126 19.19 2.77 10.34
CA GLY A 126 19.16 3.14 11.76
C GLY A 126 18.14 2.30 12.53
N GLU A 127 17.14 2.97 13.11
CA GLU A 127 16.04 2.36 13.88
C GLU A 127 14.82 1.99 13.01
N PHE A 128 14.84 2.34 11.72
CA PHE A 128 13.75 2.10 10.79
C PHE A 128 13.93 0.78 10.05
N GLU A 129 12.88 -0.04 10.03
CA GLU A 129 12.83 -1.33 9.36
C GLU A 129 12.17 -1.18 7.99
N VAL A 130 12.82 -1.71 6.95
CA VAL A 130 12.30 -1.63 5.58
C VAL A 130 10.95 -2.33 5.48
N GLY A 131 9.97 -1.64 4.91
CA GLY A 131 8.57 -2.08 4.84
C GLY A 131 7.73 -1.75 6.08
N GLY A 132 8.35 -1.24 7.14
CA GLY A 132 7.64 -0.76 8.32
C GLY A 132 6.85 0.53 8.03
N PHE A 133 5.70 0.66 8.69
CA PHE A 133 4.90 1.88 8.67
C PHE A 133 5.18 2.75 9.89
N TYR A 134 5.23 4.06 9.69
CA TYR A 134 5.62 5.01 10.73
C TYR A 134 4.62 6.17 10.78
N SER A 135 4.16 6.49 11.99
CA SER A 135 3.35 7.67 12.28
C SER A 135 4.21 8.74 12.95
N PRO A 136 3.96 10.03 12.70
CA PRO A 136 4.62 11.09 13.48
C PRO A 136 4.27 10.94 14.97
N ASP A 137 5.24 11.19 15.84
CA ASP A 137 5.10 11.08 17.30
C ASP A 137 4.64 12.38 17.98
N GLY A 138 4.52 13.47 17.23
CA GLY A 138 4.18 14.82 17.71
C GLY A 138 5.36 15.66 18.21
N ASN A 139 6.54 15.05 18.39
CA ASN A 139 7.78 15.69 18.87
C ASN A 139 8.87 15.76 17.78
N GLY A 140 8.50 15.54 16.52
CA GLY A 140 9.42 15.54 15.38
C GLY A 140 10.10 14.18 15.12
N GLY A 141 9.69 13.14 15.84
CA GLY A 141 10.11 11.75 15.63
C GLY A 141 9.04 10.90 14.97
N TRP A 142 9.31 9.59 14.96
CA TRP A 142 8.49 8.58 14.28
C TRP A 142 8.27 7.38 15.20
N VAL A 143 7.05 6.86 15.22
CA VAL A 143 6.69 5.62 15.94
C VAL A 143 6.26 4.57 14.93
N HIS A 144 6.81 3.36 15.07
CA HIS A 144 6.44 2.21 14.24
C HIS A 144 4.98 1.80 14.52
N VAL A 145 4.19 1.66 13.46
CA VAL A 145 2.79 1.26 13.49
C VAL A 145 2.69 -0.20 13.09
N VAL A 146 2.16 -1.02 14.00
CA VAL A 146 1.87 -2.43 13.72
C VAL A 146 0.40 -2.57 13.36
N PHE A 147 0.13 -2.96 12.11
CA PHE A 147 -1.21 -3.33 11.68
C PHE A 147 -1.54 -4.73 12.18
N ARG A 148 -2.54 -4.84 13.03
CA ARG A 148 -3.11 -6.14 13.41
C ARG A 148 -4.24 -6.46 12.44
N PRO A 149 -4.21 -7.60 11.73
CA PRO A 149 -5.32 -8.00 10.88
C PRO A 149 -6.60 -8.15 11.70
N ALA A 150 -7.73 -7.75 11.13
CA ALA A 150 -9.03 -7.92 11.76
C ALA A 150 -9.32 -9.42 12.00
N GLY A 151 -9.24 -9.88 13.25
CA GLY A 151 -9.53 -11.27 13.62
C GLY A 151 -8.77 -11.81 14.84
N GLU A 152 -7.67 -11.19 15.26
CA GLU A 152 -6.95 -11.61 16.48
C GLU A 152 -7.65 -11.10 17.76
N ARG A 153 -8.48 -11.95 18.38
CA ARG A 153 -8.80 -11.83 19.81
C ARG A 153 -7.73 -12.58 20.59
N THR A 154 -6.98 -11.89 21.44
CA THR A 154 -6.18 -12.56 22.49
C THR A 154 -7.08 -13.03 23.64
N PRO A 155 -6.70 -14.10 24.36
CA PRO A 155 -7.39 -14.56 25.56
C PRO A 155 -7.39 -13.53 26.69
#